data_AF-A0A8X6PFF4-F1
#
_entry.id   AF-A0A8X6PFF4-F1
#
_cell.length_a   1.000
_cell.length_b   1.000
_cell.length_c   1.000
_cell.angle_alpha   90.00
_cell.angle_beta   90.00
_cell.angle_gamma   90.00
#
_symmetry.space_group_name_H-M   'P 1'
#
loop_
_entity.id
_entity.type
_entity.pdbx_description
1 polymer ?
#
loop_
_entity_poly.entity_id
_entity_poly.type
_entity_poly.pdbx_seq_one_letter_code
_entity_poly.pdbx_strand_id
1 'polypeptide(L)'
;MVLAAVREDRMPGGRNSGAVYNLYKVKYKKHRRGQKNGHLTQEQQQQVVPTTPTTPTSPRFSSSSSGSSQPGPPDWSNGQILKAALTSPADVVHLRHKNCVTTTTSGNRMSAEQAAAMIRPLVECDAFEEVAKLKNAKELLQCKLELNDKLCHIGDNIVYKLVQWTKRLPFYNELPVAIHTQLLTHKWHELLVLTTCAFLAIRGAPSVSVAQAVSSALCSLKECLTIMVGEPVGLEELEEAAPLVERLARLADTFRRMALCMEEYVCLKVIIMQSSEEIKDQKELEAIHDRYMKALQVFVEHRFPTQTTRFTELLSCIPEVQATASLVVQSKMFYVPLFLNTSLKNET
;
A
#
# COMPACT_ATOMS: atom_id res chain seq x y z
N MET A 1 35.08 13.70 6.29
CA MET A 1 35.38 13.73 4.85
C MET A 1 35.12 12.33 4.30
N VAL A 2 34.06 12.14 3.51
CA VAL A 2 33.77 10.88 2.79
C VAL A 2 33.33 11.28 1.40
N LEU A 3 34.22 11.17 0.41
CA LEU A 3 33.90 11.48 -0.97
C LEU A 3 33.21 10.27 -1.61
N ALA A 4 31.98 10.45 -2.07
CA ALA A 4 31.30 9.45 -2.88
C ALA A 4 32.06 9.26 -4.20
N ALA A 5 32.26 8.01 -4.63
CA ALA A 5 32.95 7.68 -5.86
C ALA A 5 32.08 8.02 -7.09
N VAL A 6 32.14 9.28 -7.52
CA VAL A 6 31.47 9.79 -8.73
C VAL A 6 32.35 9.50 -9.95
N ARG A 7 31.72 9.03 -11.04
CA ARG A 7 32.37 8.83 -12.34
C ARG A 7 32.36 10.14 -13.14
N GLU A 8 33.28 10.29 -14.08
CA GLU A 8 33.52 11.56 -14.83
C GLU A 8 32.29 12.06 -15.62
N ASP A 9 31.35 11.17 -15.93
CA ASP A 9 30.07 11.45 -16.60
C ASP A 9 29.00 12.09 -15.69
N ARG A 10 29.26 12.24 -14.38
CA ARG A 10 28.36 12.82 -13.35
C ARG A 10 26.99 12.14 -13.20
N MET A 11 26.72 11.05 -13.91
CA MET A 11 25.49 10.28 -13.74
C MET A 11 25.51 9.52 -12.40
N PRO A 12 24.38 9.43 -11.67
CA PRO A 12 24.32 8.67 -10.42
C PRO A 12 24.64 7.18 -10.67
N GLY A 13 25.83 6.75 -10.24
CA GLY A 13 26.31 5.37 -10.33
C GLY A 13 25.59 4.41 -9.37
N GLY A 14 24.27 4.31 -9.51
CA GLY A 14 23.40 3.55 -8.62
C GLY A 14 23.77 2.07 -8.54
N ARG A 15 23.81 1.54 -7.30
CA ARG A 15 24.03 0.12 -6.99
C ARG A 15 22.83 -0.73 -7.44
N ASN A 16 22.72 -0.96 -8.75
CA ASN A 16 22.01 -2.14 -9.25
C ASN A 16 22.91 -3.34 -8.96
N SER A 17 22.55 -4.14 -7.96
CA SER A 17 23.31 -5.33 -7.54
C SER A 17 22.45 -6.52 -7.14
N GLY A 18 21.20 -6.31 -6.72
CA GLY A 18 20.33 -7.35 -6.15
C GLY A 18 20.33 -8.70 -6.88
N ALA A 19 20.32 -9.79 -6.10
CA ALA A 19 20.47 -11.21 -6.48
C ALA A 19 20.29 -11.58 -7.97
N VAL A 20 19.11 -11.32 -8.57
CA VAL A 20 18.86 -11.66 -9.99
C VAL A 20 19.79 -10.90 -10.96
N TYR A 21 20.16 -9.66 -10.69
CA TYR A 21 21.10 -8.89 -11.51
C TYR A 21 22.56 -9.36 -11.32
N ASN A 22 22.96 -9.83 -10.14
CA ASN A 22 24.25 -10.51 -9.98
C ASN A 22 24.26 -11.87 -10.71
N LEU A 23 23.19 -12.66 -10.62
CA LEU A 23 23.03 -13.91 -11.40
C LEU A 23 23.03 -13.67 -12.91
N TYR A 24 22.35 -12.62 -13.38
CA TYR A 24 22.42 -12.14 -14.76
C TYR A 24 23.88 -11.87 -15.18
N LYS A 25 24.63 -11.08 -14.40
CA LYS A 25 26.06 -10.84 -14.67
C LYS A 25 26.87 -12.13 -14.71
N VAL A 26 26.64 -13.08 -13.80
CA VAL A 26 27.36 -14.36 -13.77
C VAL A 26 27.10 -15.15 -15.06
N LYS A 27 25.84 -15.34 -15.44
CA LYS A 27 25.44 -16.01 -16.69
C LYS A 27 26.04 -15.33 -17.92
N TYR A 28 25.85 -14.02 -18.08
CA TYR A 28 26.40 -13.29 -19.23
C TYR A 28 27.93 -13.21 -19.24
N LYS A 29 28.61 -13.19 -18.09
CA LYS A 29 30.09 -13.25 -17.99
C LYS A 29 30.63 -14.64 -18.30
N LYS A 30 29.89 -15.71 -18.00
CA LYS A 30 30.18 -17.10 -18.40
C LYS A 30 30.14 -17.23 -19.93
N HIS A 31 29.06 -16.77 -20.58
CA HIS A 31 28.97 -16.75 -22.05
C HIS A 31 29.99 -15.81 -22.71
N ARG A 32 30.13 -14.55 -22.24
CA ARG A 32 31.06 -13.57 -22.81
C ARG A 32 32.53 -13.93 -22.62
N ARG A 33 32.89 -14.83 -21.70
CA ARG A 33 34.25 -15.39 -21.66
C ARG A 33 34.63 -16.22 -22.91
N GLY A 34 33.65 -16.63 -23.71
CA GLY A 34 33.86 -17.20 -25.05
C GLY A 34 33.93 -16.18 -26.19
N GLN A 35 33.69 -14.89 -25.95
CA GLN A 35 33.68 -13.84 -27.00
C GLN A 35 34.36 -12.55 -26.54
N LYS A 36 35.58 -12.33 -27.03
CA LYS A 36 36.30 -11.04 -26.95
C LYS A 36 36.53 -10.46 -28.36
N ASN A 37 36.23 -9.17 -28.48
CA ASN A 37 36.74 -8.14 -29.41
C ASN A 37 35.61 -7.37 -30.13
N GLY A 38 35.82 -6.06 -30.36
CA GLY A 38 34.85 -5.12 -30.95
C GLY A 38 34.72 -3.82 -30.12
N HIS A 39 34.66 -2.66 -30.79
CA HIS A 39 34.84 -1.33 -30.16
C HIS A 39 34.21 -0.19 -30.99
N LEU A 40 33.34 0.63 -30.37
CA LEU A 40 32.80 1.95 -30.84
C LEU A 40 32.03 1.92 -32.19
N THR A 41 31.25 2.93 -32.64
CA THR A 41 31.29 4.41 -32.42
C THR A 41 29.87 5.04 -32.29
N GLN A 42 29.74 6.37 -32.42
CA GLN A 42 28.68 7.25 -31.91
C GLN A 42 28.40 8.43 -32.86
N GLU A 43 27.13 8.84 -33.04
CA GLU A 43 26.61 10.14 -33.54
C GLU A 43 25.25 10.40 -32.82
N GLN A 44 24.80 11.58 -32.36
CA GLN A 44 24.73 12.97 -32.88
C GLN A 44 23.71 13.15 -34.03
N GLN A 45 22.87 14.20 -34.11
CA GLN A 45 22.60 15.38 -33.24
C GLN A 45 21.05 15.64 -33.21
N GLN A 46 20.37 16.78 -32.97
CA GLN A 46 20.68 18.22 -32.84
C GLN A 46 19.67 18.93 -31.87
N GLN A 47 19.23 20.17 -32.14
CA GLN A 47 18.25 21.00 -31.39
C GLN A 47 17.46 21.91 -32.37
N VAL A 48 16.37 22.58 -31.92
CA VAL A 48 16.08 24.05 -32.09
C VAL A 48 14.99 24.49 -31.09
N VAL A 49 15.08 25.71 -30.55
CA VAL A 49 14.09 26.41 -29.68
C VAL A 49 14.14 27.92 -30.00
N PRO A 50 13.00 28.62 -30.24
CA PRO A 50 12.45 29.64 -29.31
C PRO A 50 10.89 29.72 -29.37
N THR A 51 10.10 30.63 -28.76
CA THR A 51 10.31 31.88 -27.96
C THR A 51 9.13 32.10 -26.97
N THR A 52 9.25 33.09 -26.07
CA THR A 52 8.18 33.75 -25.26
C THR A 52 7.88 35.18 -25.85
N PRO A 53 7.00 36.11 -25.33
CA PRO A 53 6.57 36.31 -23.93
C PRO A 53 5.17 36.98 -23.65
N THR A 54 5.04 37.49 -22.41
CA THR A 54 4.13 38.54 -21.84
C THR A 54 2.76 38.21 -21.21
N THR A 55 2.59 38.83 -20.03
CA THR A 55 1.43 39.00 -19.11
C THR A 55 0.90 40.47 -19.27
N PRO A 56 -0.03 41.09 -18.47
CA PRO A 56 -0.44 40.79 -17.08
C PRO A 56 -1.88 41.19 -16.60
N THR A 57 -2.04 41.18 -15.26
CA THR A 57 -2.92 42.00 -14.38
C THR A 57 -4.28 41.45 -13.89
N SER A 58 -4.49 41.62 -12.56
CA SER A 58 -5.78 41.54 -11.85
C SER A 58 -6.30 42.96 -11.51
N PRO A 59 -7.48 43.11 -10.88
CA PRO A 59 -7.45 43.39 -9.44
C PRO A 59 -8.57 42.72 -8.61
N ARG A 60 -8.72 43.14 -7.35
CA ARG A 60 -9.44 42.49 -6.23
C ARG A 60 -10.26 43.54 -5.47
N PHE A 61 -11.43 43.20 -4.92
CA PHE A 61 -12.10 43.98 -3.87
C PHE A 61 -12.88 43.10 -2.87
N SER A 62 -13.28 43.71 -1.74
CA SER A 62 -13.75 43.02 -0.52
C SER A 62 -14.48 43.96 0.44
N SER A 63 -15.48 43.48 1.18
CA SER A 63 -16.05 44.15 2.37
C SER A 63 -16.84 43.17 3.27
N SER A 64 -17.27 43.61 4.47
CA SER A 64 -17.77 42.79 5.59
C SER A 64 -18.84 43.53 6.42
N SER A 65 -19.50 42.85 7.39
CA SER A 65 -19.70 43.27 8.81
C SER A 65 -21.05 42.92 9.48
N SER A 66 -20.98 42.08 10.54
CA SER A 66 -21.65 42.11 11.87
C SER A 66 -22.95 42.91 12.19
N GLY A 67 -23.81 42.33 13.06
CA GLY A 67 -24.82 43.01 13.90
C GLY A 67 -25.60 42.05 14.85
N SER A 68 -26.10 42.49 16.03
CA SER A 68 -26.75 41.62 17.04
C SER A 68 -27.68 42.34 18.06
N SER A 69 -28.68 41.63 18.63
CA SER A 69 -29.32 41.85 19.96
C SER A 69 -30.57 40.93 20.18
N GLN A 70 -31.12 40.88 21.40
CA GLN A 70 -32.21 39.98 21.87
C GLN A 70 -32.97 40.64 23.04
N PRO A 71 -34.30 40.41 23.26
CA PRO A 71 -34.73 39.87 24.59
C PRO A 71 -36.11 39.15 24.67
N GLY A 72 -36.19 38.10 25.52
CA GLY A 72 -37.40 37.77 26.33
C GLY A 72 -38.55 36.95 25.70
N PRO A 73 -38.96 35.79 26.27
CA PRO A 73 -40.02 34.95 25.72
C PRO A 73 -41.42 35.15 26.36
N PRO A 74 -42.48 35.34 25.56
CA PRO A 74 -43.88 35.16 25.99
C PRO A 74 -44.32 33.68 26.04
N ASP A 75 -45.52 33.45 26.54
CA ASP A 75 -46.22 32.15 26.53
C ASP A 75 -47.04 31.98 25.23
N TRP A 76 -47.07 30.77 24.66
CA TRP A 76 -47.59 30.53 23.29
C TRP A 76 -48.28 29.17 23.16
N SER A 77 -49.51 29.19 22.63
CA SER A 77 -50.31 28.00 22.33
C SER A 77 -50.23 27.60 20.85
N ASN A 78 -50.65 26.36 20.55
CA ASN A 78 -50.50 25.77 19.22
C ASN A 78 -51.14 26.61 18.11
N GLY A 79 -50.31 26.97 17.11
CA GLY A 79 -50.70 27.80 15.96
C GLY A 79 -49.91 29.12 15.86
N GLN A 80 -49.35 29.63 16.97
CA GLN A 80 -48.69 30.94 16.99
C GLN A 80 -47.23 30.91 16.50
N ILE A 81 -46.61 29.71 16.42
CA ILE A 81 -45.21 29.50 15.97
C ILE A 81 -44.96 30.01 14.55
N LEU A 82 -45.86 29.72 13.60
CA LEU A 82 -45.76 30.22 12.22
C LEU A 82 -45.85 31.74 12.14
N LYS A 83 -46.62 32.37 13.04
CA LYS A 83 -46.76 33.82 13.09
C LYS A 83 -45.46 34.47 13.58
N ALA A 84 -44.87 33.95 14.66
CA ALA A 84 -43.58 34.43 15.17
C ALA A 84 -42.45 34.30 14.14
N ALA A 85 -42.35 33.15 13.46
CA ALA A 85 -41.34 32.90 12.44
C ALA A 85 -41.42 33.84 11.21
N LEU A 86 -42.59 34.47 10.98
CA LEU A 86 -42.80 35.43 9.90
C LEU A 86 -42.68 36.90 10.35
N THR A 87 -42.59 37.20 11.65
CA THR A 87 -42.53 38.58 12.17
C THR A 87 -41.29 38.91 13.01
N SER A 88 -40.55 37.92 13.54
CA SER A 88 -39.26 38.13 14.21
C SER A 88 -38.35 36.88 14.07
N PRO A 89 -37.24 36.96 13.30
CA PRO A 89 -36.32 35.83 13.19
C PRO A 89 -35.53 35.50 14.46
N ALA A 90 -35.40 36.46 15.40
CA ALA A 90 -34.52 36.33 16.56
C ALA A 90 -35.05 35.34 17.62
N ASP A 91 -36.36 35.38 17.89
CA ASP A 91 -36.95 34.69 19.05
C ASP A 91 -37.09 33.16 18.82
N VAL A 92 -37.10 32.74 17.56
CA VAL A 92 -37.10 31.33 17.15
C VAL A 92 -35.80 30.61 17.56
N VAL A 93 -34.69 31.35 17.77
CA VAL A 93 -33.39 30.77 18.15
C VAL A 93 -33.44 30.16 19.56
N HIS A 94 -34.10 30.82 20.51
CA HIS A 94 -34.06 30.41 21.92
C HIS A 94 -34.93 29.19 22.24
N LEU A 95 -36.00 28.95 21.47
CA LEU A 95 -36.86 27.77 21.67
C LEU A 95 -36.12 26.46 21.34
N ARG A 96 -35.12 26.49 20.44
CA ARG A 96 -34.25 25.33 20.17
C ARG A 96 -33.35 24.94 21.35
N HIS A 97 -33.08 25.85 22.28
CA HIS A 97 -32.09 25.61 23.34
C HIS A 97 -32.68 24.89 24.58
N LYS A 98 -34.00 24.93 24.81
CA LYS A 98 -34.63 24.32 25.99
C LYS A 98 -35.07 22.86 25.85
N ASN A 99 -35.17 22.32 24.63
CA ASN A 99 -35.40 20.89 24.42
C ASN A 99 -34.10 20.05 24.38
N CYS A 100 -32.93 20.66 24.59
CA CYS A 100 -31.61 20.05 24.33
C CYS A 100 -30.92 19.49 25.59
N VAL A 101 -31.67 19.04 26.61
CA VAL A 101 -31.11 18.62 27.91
C VAL A 101 -31.48 17.18 28.32
N THR A 102 -32.43 16.52 27.65
CA THR A 102 -32.85 15.13 27.96
C THR A 102 -32.78 14.13 26.81
N THR A 103 -32.25 14.53 25.64
CA THR A 103 -31.69 13.58 24.68
C THR A 103 -30.17 13.58 24.83
N THR A 104 -29.61 12.47 25.31
CA THR A 104 -28.17 12.24 25.22
C THR A 104 -27.72 12.32 23.76
N THR A 105 -26.67 13.10 23.48
CA THR A 105 -26.12 13.21 22.13
C THR A 105 -25.36 11.93 21.78
N SER A 106 -26.11 10.89 21.38
CA SER A 106 -25.60 9.63 20.83
C SER A 106 -24.97 9.88 19.46
N GLY A 107 -23.86 10.61 19.45
CA GLY A 107 -23.21 11.17 18.27
C GLY A 107 -22.62 10.10 17.35
N ASN A 108 -23.47 9.56 16.48
CA ASN A 108 -23.17 8.76 15.30
C ASN A 108 -22.02 7.74 15.45
N ARG A 109 -21.95 7.03 16.59
CA ARG A 109 -20.98 5.97 16.82
C ARG A 109 -21.35 4.77 15.95
N MET A 110 -20.49 4.47 14.98
CA MET A 110 -20.61 3.27 14.15
C MET A 110 -20.68 2.00 15.01
N SER A 111 -21.65 1.13 14.72
CA SER A 111 -21.83 -0.16 15.38
C SER A 111 -20.87 -1.24 14.83
N ALA A 112 -20.70 -2.33 15.59
CA ALA A 112 -19.95 -3.50 15.14
C ALA A 112 -20.53 -4.13 13.86
N GLU A 113 -21.85 -4.09 13.71
CA GLU A 113 -22.57 -4.59 12.52
C GLU A 113 -22.27 -3.74 11.28
N GLN A 114 -22.24 -2.40 11.43
CA GLN A 114 -21.85 -1.47 10.38
C GLN A 114 -20.38 -1.63 9.99
N ALA A 115 -19.47 -1.78 10.98
CA ALA A 115 -18.06 -2.06 10.72
C ALA A 115 -17.88 -3.38 9.97
N ALA A 116 -18.54 -4.47 10.41
CA ALA A 116 -18.49 -5.76 9.71
C ALA A 116 -19.09 -5.70 8.30
N ALA A 117 -20.18 -4.95 8.10
CA ALA A 117 -20.78 -4.73 6.79
C ALA A 117 -19.90 -3.89 5.85
N MET A 118 -19.10 -2.96 6.38
CA MET A 118 -18.10 -2.20 5.62
C MET A 118 -16.87 -3.02 5.21
N ILE A 119 -16.45 -3.96 6.06
CA ILE A 119 -15.23 -4.75 5.86
C ILE A 119 -15.48 -5.98 4.98
N ARG A 120 -16.67 -6.60 5.07
CA ARG A 120 -17.02 -7.80 4.28
C ARG A 120 -16.76 -7.64 2.76
N PRO A 121 -17.18 -6.55 2.08
CA PRO A 121 -16.88 -6.36 0.66
C PRO A 121 -15.38 -6.29 0.33
N LEU A 122 -14.54 -5.83 1.26
CA LEU A 122 -13.09 -5.83 1.07
C LEU A 122 -12.52 -7.25 1.08
N VAL A 123 -13.03 -8.13 1.96
CA VAL A 123 -12.63 -9.54 2.02
C VAL A 123 -13.09 -10.28 0.76
N GLU A 124 -14.32 -10.03 0.32
CA GLU A 124 -14.91 -10.60 -0.90
C GLU A 124 -14.16 -10.15 -2.16
N CYS A 125 -13.73 -8.88 -2.24
CA CYS A 125 -13.06 -8.34 -3.42
C CYS A 125 -11.55 -8.64 -3.49
N ASP A 126 -10.93 -9.17 -2.43
CA ASP A 126 -9.47 -9.13 -2.30
C ASP A 126 -8.73 -10.01 -3.32
N ALA A 127 -9.26 -11.21 -3.58
CA ALA A 127 -8.57 -12.29 -4.31
C ALA A 127 -7.20 -12.70 -3.68
N PHE A 128 -7.13 -12.71 -2.35
CA PHE A 128 -5.93 -12.87 -1.51
C PHE A 128 -4.88 -13.86 -2.04
N GLU A 129 -5.25 -15.12 -2.29
CA GLU A 129 -4.29 -16.14 -2.75
C GLU A 129 -3.77 -15.91 -4.17
N GLU A 130 -4.53 -15.21 -5.01
CA GLU A 130 -4.09 -14.83 -6.35
C GLU A 130 -3.09 -13.68 -6.28
N VAL A 131 -3.30 -12.69 -5.41
CA VAL A 131 -2.36 -11.58 -5.20
C VAL A 131 -1.08 -12.08 -4.51
N ALA A 132 -1.20 -13.02 -3.56
CA ALA A 132 -0.08 -13.53 -2.78
C ALA A 132 0.86 -14.49 -3.54
N LYS A 133 0.40 -15.19 -4.58
CA LYS A 133 1.16 -16.27 -5.25
C LYS A 133 1.40 -16.03 -6.73
N LEU A 134 2.41 -16.71 -7.26
CA LEU A 134 2.45 -17.08 -8.68
C LEU A 134 1.59 -18.33 -8.90
N LYS A 135 0.63 -18.24 -9.82
CA LYS A 135 -0.04 -19.41 -10.41
C LYS A 135 0.86 -19.97 -11.51
N ASN A 136 0.84 -21.28 -11.73
CA ASN A 136 1.64 -21.98 -12.74
C ASN A 136 3.14 -21.67 -12.59
N ALA A 137 3.64 -21.72 -11.35
CA ALA A 137 4.97 -21.22 -11.03
C ALA A 137 6.08 -22.02 -11.74
N LYS A 138 5.93 -23.35 -11.82
CA LYS A 138 6.83 -24.20 -12.61
C LYS A 138 6.91 -23.75 -14.06
N GLU A 139 5.76 -23.59 -14.72
CA GLU A 139 5.65 -23.20 -16.14
C GLU A 139 6.36 -21.86 -16.39
N LEU A 140 5.96 -20.82 -15.64
CA LEU A 140 6.50 -19.46 -15.76
C LEU A 140 8.03 -19.41 -15.57
N LEU A 141 8.56 -20.14 -14.59
CA LEU A 141 9.99 -20.17 -14.29
C LEU A 141 10.76 -21.04 -15.30
N GLN A 142 10.14 -22.06 -15.90
CA GLN A 142 10.76 -22.97 -16.88
C GLN A 142 10.64 -22.51 -18.35
N CYS A 143 9.79 -21.52 -18.66
CA CYS A 143 9.66 -20.92 -19.99
C CYS A 143 11.02 -20.56 -20.62
N LYS A 144 11.15 -20.73 -21.95
CA LYS A 144 12.38 -20.48 -22.74
C LYS A 144 12.69 -18.98 -22.97
N LEU A 145 12.18 -18.10 -22.11
CA LEU A 145 12.39 -16.65 -22.18
C LEU A 145 13.66 -16.23 -21.44
N GLU A 146 14.14 -15.00 -21.66
CA GLU A 146 15.25 -14.48 -20.88
C GLU A 146 14.84 -14.19 -19.41
N LEU A 147 15.86 -14.07 -18.56
CA LEU A 147 15.70 -13.76 -17.14
C LEU A 147 14.99 -12.42 -16.90
N ASN A 148 15.21 -11.45 -17.79
CA ASN A 148 14.54 -10.15 -17.73
C ASN A 148 13.06 -10.27 -18.14
N ASP A 149 12.75 -10.98 -19.23
CA ASP A 149 11.38 -11.18 -19.71
C ASP A 149 10.52 -11.91 -18.66
N LYS A 150 11.07 -12.94 -18.01
CA LYS A 150 10.41 -13.64 -16.89
C LYS A 150 10.10 -12.69 -15.74
N LEU A 151 11.03 -11.79 -15.38
CA LEU A 151 10.79 -10.76 -14.38
C LEU A 151 9.74 -9.73 -14.84
N CYS A 152 9.73 -9.32 -16.10
CA CYS A 152 8.71 -8.43 -16.66
C CYS A 152 7.32 -9.08 -16.56
N HIS A 153 7.16 -10.33 -16.99
CA HIS A 153 5.88 -11.06 -16.84
C HIS A 153 5.44 -11.24 -15.38
N ILE A 154 6.37 -11.39 -14.43
CA ILE A 154 6.03 -11.37 -12.98
C ILE A 154 5.53 -9.97 -12.58
N GLY A 155 6.22 -8.91 -13.00
CA GLY A 155 5.86 -7.51 -12.73
C GLY A 155 4.51 -7.12 -13.30
N ASP A 156 4.27 -7.38 -14.58
CA ASP A 156 3.01 -7.13 -15.29
C ASP A 156 1.84 -7.84 -14.61
N ASN A 157 2.06 -9.08 -14.15
CA ASN A 157 1.06 -9.88 -13.43
C ASN A 157 0.75 -9.30 -12.04
N ILE A 158 1.75 -8.82 -11.29
CA ILE A 158 1.54 -8.07 -10.03
C ILE A 158 0.73 -6.79 -10.31
N VAL A 159 1.16 -5.97 -11.27
CA VAL A 159 0.51 -4.70 -11.62
C VAL A 159 -0.93 -4.94 -12.05
N TYR A 160 -1.18 -5.92 -12.93
CA TYR A 160 -2.52 -6.33 -13.34
C TYR A 160 -3.39 -6.73 -12.14
N LYS A 161 -2.91 -7.62 -11.27
CA LYS A 161 -3.64 -8.07 -10.08
C LYS A 161 -4.00 -6.90 -9.14
N LEU A 162 -3.07 -5.97 -8.91
CA LEU A 162 -3.30 -4.79 -8.08
C LEU A 162 -4.29 -3.82 -8.74
N VAL A 163 -4.18 -3.55 -10.06
CA VAL A 163 -5.15 -2.74 -10.81
C VAL A 163 -6.56 -3.36 -10.75
N GLN A 164 -6.67 -4.68 -10.90
CA GLN A 164 -7.96 -5.37 -10.80
C GLN A 164 -8.50 -5.40 -9.36
N TRP A 165 -7.64 -5.46 -8.35
CA TRP A 165 -8.03 -5.32 -6.94
C TRP A 165 -8.58 -3.92 -6.65
N THR A 166 -7.85 -2.86 -7.01
CA THR A 166 -8.30 -1.47 -6.81
C THR A 166 -9.64 -1.20 -7.48
N LYS A 167 -9.85 -1.70 -8.71
CA LYS A 167 -11.13 -1.58 -9.44
C LYS A 167 -12.34 -2.28 -8.79
N ARG A 168 -12.12 -3.19 -7.85
CA ARG A 168 -13.20 -3.88 -7.11
C ARG A 168 -13.45 -3.31 -5.71
N LEU A 169 -12.71 -2.30 -5.29
CA LEU A 169 -12.91 -1.68 -3.98
C LEU A 169 -14.31 -1.02 -3.91
N PRO A 170 -15.05 -1.14 -2.81
CA PRO A 170 -16.42 -0.62 -2.71
C PRO A 170 -16.49 0.91 -2.81
N PHE A 171 -15.40 1.60 -2.51
CA PHE A 171 -15.23 3.04 -2.63
C PHE A 171 -14.54 3.50 -3.93
N TYR A 172 -14.33 2.62 -4.93
CA TYR A 172 -13.63 2.98 -6.17
C TYR A 172 -14.28 4.18 -6.89
N ASN A 173 -15.61 4.29 -6.87
CA ASN A 173 -16.31 5.42 -7.50
C ASN A 173 -16.35 6.69 -6.62
N GLU A 174 -15.79 6.66 -5.40
CA GLU A 174 -15.61 7.83 -4.54
C GLU A 174 -14.30 8.59 -4.82
N LEU A 175 -13.43 8.07 -5.70
CA LEU A 175 -12.10 8.61 -5.97
C LEU A 175 -11.88 8.95 -7.46
N PRO A 176 -11.22 10.08 -7.79
CA PRO A 176 -10.85 10.40 -9.17
C PRO A 176 -9.87 9.38 -9.78
N VAL A 177 -9.98 9.15 -11.09
CA VAL A 177 -9.13 8.20 -11.83
C VAL A 177 -7.62 8.47 -11.65
N ALA A 178 -7.21 9.73 -11.54
CA ALA A 178 -5.83 10.11 -11.29
C ALA A 178 -5.30 9.60 -9.93
N ILE A 179 -6.14 9.59 -8.89
CA ILE A 179 -5.80 9.09 -7.56
C ILE A 179 -5.58 7.57 -7.62
N HIS A 180 -6.42 6.81 -8.33
CA HIS A 180 -6.20 5.37 -8.53
C HIS A 180 -4.84 5.02 -9.13
N THR A 181 -4.37 5.82 -10.10
CA THR A 181 -3.02 5.67 -10.65
C THR A 181 -1.95 6.01 -9.62
N GLN A 182 -2.06 7.12 -8.90
CA GLN A 182 -1.09 7.52 -7.87
C GLN A 182 -0.99 6.50 -6.73
N LEU A 183 -2.12 6.04 -6.17
CA LEU A 183 -2.16 5.03 -5.11
C LEU A 183 -1.36 3.79 -5.51
N LEU A 184 -1.56 3.29 -6.74
CA LEU A 184 -0.80 2.14 -7.23
C LEU A 184 0.67 2.47 -7.53
N THR A 185 0.97 3.62 -8.15
CA THR A 185 2.35 4.06 -8.42
C THR A 185 3.20 4.13 -7.13
N HIS A 186 2.63 4.67 -6.05
CA HIS A 186 3.36 4.90 -4.81
C HIS A 186 3.26 3.73 -3.81
N LYS A 187 2.17 2.94 -3.77
CA LYS A 187 1.95 1.92 -2.72
C LYS A 187 2.03 0.45 -3.13
N TRP A 188 2.18 0.12 -4.43
CA TRP A 188 2.21 -1.29 -4.89
C TRP A 188 3.17 -2.20 -4.08
N HIS A 189 4.32 -1.66 -3.65
CA HIS A 189 5.35 -2.41 -2.95
C HIS A 189 5.03 -2.61 -1.46
N GLU A 190 4.39 -1.64 -0.79
CA GLU A 190 3.85 -1.80 0.57
C GLU A 190 2.71 -2.82 0.59
N LEU A 191 1.80 -2.75 -0.40
CA LEU A 191 0.69 -3.69 -0.56
C LEU A 191 1.18 -5.12 -0.82
N LEU A 192 2.24 -5.28 -1.62
CA LEU A 192 2.87 -6.58 -1.88
C LEU A 192 3.51 -7.17 -0.60
N VAL A 193 4.26 -6.36 0.17
CA VAL A 193 4.87 -6.82 1.43
C VAL A 193 3.82 -7.21 2.46
N LEU A 194 2.79 -6.37 2.67
CA LEU A 194 1.68 -6.72 3.58
C LEU A 194 1.03 -8.04 3.16
N THR A 195 0.72 -8.20 1.87
CA THR A 195 0.08 -9.40 1.34
C THR A 195 0.94 -10.65 1.52
N THR A 196 2.25 -10.56 1.31
CA THR A 196 3.15 -11.69 1.56
C THR A 196 3.24 -12.05 3.04
N CYS A 197 3.46 -11.07 3.92
CA CYS A 197 3.58 -11.35 5.35
C CYS A 197 2.25 -11.87 5.95
N ALA A 198 1.10 -11.33 5.52
CA ALA A 198 -0.21 -11.85 5.90
C ALA A 198 -0.44 -13.28 5.36
N PHE A 199 -0.04 -13.59 4.13
CA PHE A 199 -0.16 -14.95 3.59
C PHE A 199 0.69 -15.95 4.38
N LEU A 200 1.95 -15.61 4.69
CA LEU A 200 2.84 -16.44 5.50
C LEU A 200 2.37 -16.60 6.97
N ALA A 201 1.61 -15.63 7.48
CA ALA A 201 1.00 -15.70 8.82
C ALA A 201 -0.26 -16.58 8.84
N ILE A 202 -1.18 -16.37 7.89
CA ILE A 202 -2.54 -16.97 7.86
C ILE A 202 -2.55 -18.36 7.23
N ARG A 203 -1.70 -18.60 6.21
CA ARG A 203 -1.69 -19.83 5.38
C ARG A 203 -0.33 -20.51 5.28
N GLY A 204 0.74 -19.87 5.75
CA GLY A 204 2.08 -20.45 5.78
C GLY A 204 2.21 -21.58 6.81
N ALA A 205 3.12 -22.53 6.56
CA ALA A 205 3.40 -23.59 7.52
C ALA A 205 3.98 -23.02 8.84
N PRO A 206 3.63 -23.58 10.01
CA PRO A 206 4.14 -23.10 11.29
C PRO A 206 5.64 -23.38 11.42
N SER A 207 6.42 -22.31 11.58
CA SER A 207 7.85 -22.36 11.87
C SER A 207 8.10 -22.37 13.38
N VAL A 208 9.02 -23.22 13.87
CA VAL A 208 9.38 -23.28 15.30
C VAL A 208 10.15 -22.02 15.74
N SER A 209 10.84 -21.36 14.81
CA SER A 209 11.48 -20.06 15.06
C SER A 209 11.61 -19.22 13.78
N VAL A 210 11.82 -17.90 13.95
CA VAL A 210 12.14 -16.99 12.85
C VAL A 210 13.39 -17.45 12.09
N ALA A 211 14.43 -17.94 12.76
CA ALA A 211 15.64 -18.45 12.12
C ALA A 211 15.38 -19.67 11.21
N GLN A 212 14.45 -20.54 11.60
CA GLN A 212 13.99 -21.65 10.74
C GLN A 212 13.18 -21.12 9.55
N ALA A 213 12.28 -20.14 9.76
CA ALA A 213 11.51 -19.51 8.68
C ALA A 213 12.43 -18.85 7.64
N VAL A 214 13.45 -18.11 8.08
CA VAL A 214 14.45 -17.48 7.21
C VAL A 214 15.25 -18.52 6.43
N SER A 215 15.72 -19.57 7.08
CA SER A 215 16.44 -20.68 6.42
C SER A 215 15.57 -21.35 5.34
N SER A 216 14.30 -21.64 5.66
CA SER A 216 13.35 -22.25 4.72
C SER A 216 13.02 -21.34 3.53
N ALA A 217 12.82 -20.04 3.80
CA ALA A 217 12.58 -19.02 2.80
C ALA A 217 13.77 -18.82 1.85
N LEU A 218 15.01 -18.79 2.37
CA LEU A 218 16.23 -18.72 1.56
C LEU A 218 16.41 -19.95 0.67
N CYS A 219 16.14 -21.16 1.19
CA CYS A 219 16.16 -22.38 0.38
C CYS A 219 15.10 -22.35 -0.75
N SER A 220 13.89 -21.88 -0.45
CA SER A 220 12.80 -21.78 -1.44
C SER A 220 13.11 -20.73 -2.52
N LEU A 221 13.69 -19.60 -2.11
CA LEU A 221 14.18 -18.55 -3.01
C LEU A 221 15.31 -19.07 -3.92
N LYS A 222 16.27 -19.84 -3.37
CA LYS A 222 17.34 -20.50 -4.13
C LYS A 222 16.79 -21.47 -5.18
N GLU A 223 15.78 -22.27 -4.83
CA GLU A 223 15.11 -23.23 -5.72
C GLU A 223 14.46 -22.48 -6.90
N CYS A 224 13.67 -21.44 -6.62
CA CYS A 224 13.04 -20.59 -7.65
C CYS A 224 14.06 -19.91 -8.58
N LEU A 225 15.12 -19.32 -8.02
CA LEU A 225 16.17 -18.64 -8.79
C LEU A 225 16.96 -19.61 -9.67
N THR A 226 17.26 -20.81 -9.17
CA THR A 226 17.97 -21.86 -9.93
C THR A 226 17.17 -22.29 -11.16
N ILE A 227 15.85 -22.49 -11.03
CA ILE A 227 14.97 -22.80 -12.16
C ILE A 227 14.89 -21.62 -13.13
N MET A 228 14.69 -20.40 -12.62
CA MET A 228 14.52 -19.20 -13.47
C MET A 228 15.75 -18.90 -14.34
N VAL A 229 16.95 -19.04 -13.76
CA VAL A 229 18.24 -18.79 -14.41
C VAL A 229 18.68 -19.98 -15.28
N GLY A 230 18.35 -21.22 -14.88
CA GLY A 230 18.75 -22.46 -15.55
C GLY A 230 20.13 -22.98 -15.17
N GLU A 231 20.74 -22.44 -14.11
CA GLU A 231 22.07 -22.78 -13.59
C GLU A 231 22.03 -22.81 -12.05
N PRO A 232 22.86 -23.63 -11.37
CA PRO A 232 22.89 -23.69 -9.92
C PRO A 232 23.26 -22.35 -9.28
N VAL A 233 22.38 -21.84 -8.41
CA VAL A 233 22.63 -20.63 -7.59
C VAL A 233 23.42 -21.02 -6.34
N GLY A 234 24.46 -20.26 -5.99
CA GLY A 234 25.23 -20.43 -4.75
C GLY A 234 24.49 -19.96 -3.49
N LEU A 235 25.24 -19.47 -2.51
CA LEU A 235 24.71 -18.78 -1.32
C LEU A 235 25.12 -17.30 -1.30
N GLU A 236 26.27 -16.97 -1.91
CA GLU A 236 26.77 -15.60 -2.07
C GLU A 236 25.78 -14.72 -2.85
N GLU A 237 25.14 -15.26 -3.88
CA GLU A 237 24.15 -14.55 -4.69
C GLU A 237 22.83 -14.28 -3.95
N LEU A 238 22.65 -14.83 -2.74
CA LEU A 238 21.51 -14.60 -1.86
C LEU A 238 21.81 -13.60 -0.74
N GLU A 239 23.07 -13.18 -0.56
CA GLU A 239 23.48 -12.28 0.55
C GLU A 239 22.68 -10.97 0.55
N GLU A 240 22.53 -10.33 -0.62
CA GLU A 240 21.72 -9.11 -0.77
C GLU A 240 20.22 -9.32 -0.52
N ALA A 241 19.73 -10.56 -0.62
CA ALA A 241 18.32 -10.89 -0.40
C ALA A 241 18.02 -11.28 1.05
N ALA A 242 19.02 -11.74 1.81
CA ALA A 242 18.85 -12.19 3.19
C ALA A 242 18.22 -11.14 4.11
N PRO A 243 18.62 -9.84 4.13
CA PRO A 243 17.98 -8.83 4.98
C PRO A 243 16.49 -8.60 4.68
N LEU A 244 16.08 -8.73 3.40
CA LEU A 244 14.67 -8.63 3.00
C LEU A 244 13.89 -9.87 3.46
N VAL A 245 14.42 -11.07 3.22
CA VAL A 245 13.81 -12.33 3.68
C VAL A 245 13.68 -12.36 5.20
N GLU A 246 14.68 -11.85 5.92
CA GLU A 246 14.70 -11.79 7.39
C GLU A 246 13.66 -10.79 7.95
N ARG A 247 13.44 -9.64 7.31
CA ARG A 247 12.34 -8.73 7.66
C ARG A 247 10.96 -9.33 7.33
N LEU A 248 10.79 -9.92 6.14
CA LEU A 248 9.54 -10.59 5.75
C LEU A 248 9.16 -11.71 6.72
N ALA A 249 10.14 -12.53 7.15
CA ALA A 249 9.94 -13.60 8.12
C ALA A 249 9.57 -13.09 9.52
N ARG A 250 10.23 -12.01 10.01
CA ARG A 250 9.86 -11.37 11.29
C ARG A 250 8.45 -10.79 11.27
N LEU A 251 8.10 -10.05 10.23
CA LEU A 251 6.79 -9.40 10.12
C LEU A 251 5.65 -10.43 9.96
N ALA A 252 5.88 -11.51 9.20
CA ALA A 252 4.96 -12.65 9.15
C ALA A 252 4.81 -13.35 10.50
N ASP A 253 5.88 -13.47 11.28
CA ASP A 253 5.84 -14.05 12.62
C ASP A 253 5.11 -13.15 13.64
N THR A 254 5.28 -11.83 13.57
CA THR A 254 4.48 -10.87 14.34
C THR A 254 2.99 -11.01 14.02
N PHE A 255 2.60 -10.97 12.74
CA PHE A 255 1.20 -11.18 12.33
C PHE A 255 0.66 -12.56 12.74
N ARG A 256 1.49 -13.61 12.76
CA ARG A 256 1.11 -14.95 13.23
C ARG A 256 0.90 -14.99 14.74
N ARG A 257 1.78 -14.36 15.53
CA ARG A 257 1.63 -14.23 17.00
C ARG A 257 0.41 -13.39 17.39
N MET A 258 0.06 -12.39 16.57
CA MET A 258 -1.19 -11.64 16.70
C MET A 258 -2.42 -12.44 16.22
N ALA A 259 -2.26 -13.59 15.55
CA ALA A 259 -3.35 -14.29 14.85
C ALA A 259 -4.18 -13.34 13.96
N LEU A 260 -3.49 -12.59 13.09
CA LEU A 260 -4.09 -11.66 12.12
C LEU A 260 -5.20 -12.35 11.31
N CYS A 261 -6.40 -11.76 11.27
CA CYS A 261 -7.51 -12.26 10.46
C CYS A 261 -7.62 -11.54 9.10
N MET A 262 -8.48 -12.05 8.21
CA MET A 262 -8.64 -11.51 6.85
C MET A 262 -9.19 -10.09 6.86
N GLU A 263 -10.14 -9.82 7.77
CA GLU A 263 -10.78 -8.54 8.01
C GLU A 263 -9.77 -7.45 8.40
N GLU A 264 -8.84 -7.78 9.30
CA GLU A 264 -7.74 -6.89 9.71
C GLU A 264 -6.74 -6.67 8.59
N TYR A 265 -6.36 -7.72 7.87
CA TYR A 265 -5.46 -7.64 6.72
C TYR A 265 -6.02 -6.69 5.64
N VAL A 266 -7.30 -6.84 5.23
CA VAL A 266 -7.86 -5.97 4.17
C VAL A 266 -8.07 -4.53 4.65
N CYS A 267 -8.36 -4.31 5.94
CA CYS A 267 -8.37 -2.96 6.49
C CYS A 267 -6.97 -2.32 6.46
N LEU A 268 -5.94 -3.04 6.92
CA LEU A 268 -4.55 -2.58 6.85
C LEU A 268 -4.14 -2.30 5.40
N LYS A 269 -4.57 -3.13 4.45
CA LYS A 269 -4.32 -2.95 3.01
C LYS A 269 -4.92 -1.64 2.48
N VAL A 270 -6.14 -1.30 2.89
CA VAL A 270 -6.82 -0.05 2.55
C VAL A 270 -6.22 1.17 3.26
N ILE A 271 -5.81 1.04 4.53
CA ILE A 271 -5.14 2.12 5.29
C ILE A 271 -3.76 2.41 4.69
N ILE A 272 -2.94 1.39 4.43
CA ILE A 272 -1.61 1.48 3.81
C ILE A 272 -1.67 2.07 2.39
N MET A 273 -2.70 1.73 1.61
CA MET A 273 -2.88 2.32 0.28
C MET A 273 -3.03 3.85 0.34
N GLN A 274 -3.58 4.39 1.42
CA GLN A 274 -3.95 5.81 1.54
C GLN A 274 -2.90 6.66 2.27
N SER A 275 -1.98 6.04 3.02
CA SER A 275 -1.00 6.75 3.87
C SER A 275 0.22 7.29 3.09
N SER A 276 0.01 8.27 2.21
CA SER A 276 1.09 8.95 1.47
C SER A 276 1.03 10.48 1.57
N GLU A 277 2.10 11.07 2.13
CA GLU A 277 2.34 12.53 2.11
C GLU A 277 2.62 13.07 0.70
N GLU A 278 2.90 12.19 -0.27
CA GLU A 278 3.17 12.56 -1.66
C GLU A 278 1.87 12.80 -2.47
N ILE A 279 0.73 12.28 -1.99
CA ILE A 279 -0.60 12.44 -2.60
C ILE A 279 -1.28 13.66 -1.95
N LYS A 280 -1.11 14.83 -2.58
CA LYS A 280 -1.51 16.12 -2.01
C LYS A 280 -3.02 16.39 -2.06
N ASP A 281 -3.53 17.03 -1.00
CA ASP A 281 -4.80 17.76 -0.93
C ASP A 281 -6.11 17.00 -1.24
N GLN A 282 -6.11 15.66 -1.20
CA GLN A 282 -7.29 14.85 -1.53
C GLN A 282 -8.17 14.52 -0.30
N LYS A 283 -9.07 15.44 0.07
CA LYS A 283 -10.02 15.27 1.21
C LYS A 283 -10.89 14.01 1.17
N GLU A 284 -11.17 13.50 -0.03
CA GLU A 284 -11.91 12.25 -0.24
C GLU A 284 -11.10 11.04 0.29
N LEU A 285 -9.78 11.08 0.14
CA LEU A 285 -8.85 10.06 0.63
C LEU A 285 -8.77 10.09 2.16
N GLU A 286 -8.71 11.27 2.77
CA GLU A 286 -8.82 11.46 4.23
C GLU A 286 -10.14 10.87 4.76
N ALA A 287 -11.26 11.20 4.09
CA ALA A 287 -12.60 10.75 4.48
C ALA A 287 -12.84 9.23 4.30
N ILE A 288 -12.08 8.55 3.43
CA ILE A 288 -12.13 7.08 3.28
C ILE A 288 -11.14 6.42 4.26
N HIS A 289 -9.94 6.99 4.44
CA HIS A 289 -8.96 6.56 5.44
C HIS A 289 -9.57 6.52 6.85
N ASP A 290 -10.18 7.61 7.30
CA ASP A 290 -10.75 7.71 8.64
C ASP A 290 -11.95 6.76 8.83
N ARG A 291 -12.72 6.53 7.76
CA ARG A 291 -13.82 5.55 7.73
C ARG A 291 -13.31 4.13 8.01
N TYR A 292 -12.21 3.73 7.37
CA TYR A 292 -11.63 2.40 7.52
C TYR A 292 -10.75 2.24 8.77
N MET A 293 -10.07 3.31 9.22
CA MET A 293 -9.46 3.37 10.55
C MET A 293 -10.51 3.12 11.65
N LYS A 294 -11.66 3.79 11.56
CA LYS A 294 -12.75 3.59 12.52
C LYS A 294 -13.42 2.23 12.37
N ALA A 295 -13.54 1.69 11.16
CA ALA A 295 -14.08 0.34 10.93
C ALA A 295 -13.19 -0.73 11.56
N LEU A 296 -11.87 -0.65 11.34
CA LEU A 296 -10.90 -1.56 11.96
C LEU A 296 -10.92 -1.45 13.49
N GLN A 297 -10.97 -0.24 14.05
CA GLN A 297 -11.06 -0.05 15.50
C GLN A 297 -12.31 -0.74 16.08
N VAL A 298 -13.50 -0.44 15.55
CA VAL A 298 -14.76 -0.98 16.07
C VAL A 298 -14.87 -2.50 15.87
N PHE A 299 -14.35 -3.01 14.74
CA PHE A 299 -14.25 -4.46 14.51
C PHE A 299 -13.35 -5.12 15.55
N VAL A 300 -12.15 -4.58 15.80
CA VAL A 300 -11.18 -5.11 16.77
C VAL A 300 -11.72 -5.07 18.19
N GLU A 301 -12.26 -3.92 18.63
CA GLU A 301 -12.85 -3.73 19.96
C GLU A 301 -13.99 -4.72 20.23
N HIS A 302 -14.80 -5.03 19.22
CA HIS A 302 -15.90 -5.99 19.31
C HIS A 302 -15.44 -7.46 19.22
N ARG A 303 -14.50 -7.77 18.31
CA ARG A 303 -14.07 -9.14 18.00
C ARG A 303 -13.09 -9.71 19.03
N PHE A 304 -12.25 -8.85 19.62
CA PHE A 304 -11.19 -9.21 20.55
C PHE A 304 -11.25 -8.36 21.83
N PRO A 305 -12.36 -8.38 22.60
CA PRO A 305 -12.61 -7.43 23.70
C PRO A 305 -11.61 -7.55 24.88
N THR A 306 -10.82 -8.63 24.95
CA THR A 306 -9.74 -8.81 25.93
C THR A 306 -8.39 -8.24 25.48
N GLN A 307 -8.25 -7.84 24.21
CA GLN A 307 -6.99 -7.37 23.61
C GLN A 307 -7.07 -5.87 23.32
N THR A 308 -7.15 -5.06 24.39
CA THR A 308 -7.42 -3.61 24.31
C THR A 308 -6.37 -2.81 23.53
N THR A 309 -5.15 -3.33 23.39
CA THR A 309 -4.04 -2.73 22.62
C THR A 309 -4.02 -3.12 21.14
N ARG A 310 -4.80 -4.14 20.72
CA ARG A 310 -4.69 -4.79 19.40
C ARG A 310 -4.81 -3.82 18.22
N PHE A 311 -5.69 -2.81 18.31
CA PHE A 311 -5.81 -1.80 17.26
C PHE A 311 -4.50 -1.02 17.07
N THR A 312 -3.88 -0.58 18.17
CA THR A 312 -2.59 0.13 18.17
C THR A 312 -1.45 -0.78 17.69
N GLU A 313 -1.47 -2.07 18.03
CA GLU A 313 -0.48 -3.07 17.58
C GLU A 313 -0.58 -3.34 16.07
N LEU A 314 -1.80 -3.39 15.51
CA LEU A 314 -2.00 -3.52 14.07
C LEU A 314 -1.47 -2.28 13.32
N LEU A 315 -1.65 -1.08 13.89
CA LEU A 315 -1.11 0.16 13.33
C LEU A 315 0.42 0.27 13.47
N SER A 316 1.02 -0.20 14.56
CA SER A 316 2.48 -0.18 14.72
C SER A 316 3.21 -1.12 13.74
N CYS A 317 2.51 -2.08 13.13
CA CYS A 317 3.04 -2.87 12.02
C CYS A 317 3.19 -2.08 10.71
N ILE A 318 2.50 -0.94 10.53
CA ILE A 318 2.52 -0.16 9.27
C ILE A 318 3.93 0.41 8.96
N PRO A 319 4.63 1.07 9.90
CA PRO A 319 6.03 1.46 9.69
C PRO A 319 6.98 0.29 9.40
N GLU A 320 6.73 -0.91 9.94
CA GLU A 320 7.54 -2.10 9.64
C GLU A 320 7.28 -2.63 8.21
N VAL A 321 6.03 -2.60 7.74
CA VAL A 321 5.70 -2.85 6.32
C VAL A 321 6.46 -1.87 5.42
N GLN A 322 6.41 -0.57 5.73
CA GLN A 322 7.06 0.50 4.96
C GLN A 322 8.59 0.37 4.92
N ALA A 323 9.22 0.14 6.07
CA ALA A 323 10.65 -0.09 6.17
C ALA A 323 11.09 -1.37 5.44
N THR A 324 10.22 -2.38 5.34
CA THR A 324 10.49 -3.64 4.61
C THR A 324 10.29 -3.46 3.10
N ALA A 325 9.20 -2.80 2.69
CA ALA A 325 8.90 -2.48 1.30
C ALA A 325 9.94 -1.54 0.66
N SER A 326 10.53 -0.64 1.45
CA SER A 326 11.68 0.18 1.03
C SER A 326 12.85 -0.67 0.51
N LEU A 327 13.14 -1.83 1.12
CA LEU A 327 14.19 -2.74 0.64
C LEU A 327 13.82 -3.40 -0.70
N VAL A 328 12.53 -3.70 -0.92
CA VAL A 328 12.04 -4.31 -2.17
C VAL A 328 12.32 -3.38 -3.36
N VAL A 329 12.09 -2.08 -3.19
CA VAL A 329 12.37 -1.05 -4.22
C VAL A 329 13.88 -0.82 -4.37
N GLN A 330 14.60 -0.60 -3.27
CA GLN A 330 16.04 -0.29 -3.30
C GLN A 330 16.87 -1.43 -3.92
N SER A 331 16.61 -2.69 -3.54
CA SER A 331 17.32 -3.86 -4.05
C SER A 331 16.73 -4.42 -5.35
N LYS A 332 15.62 -3.86 -5.84
CA LYS A 332 14.84 -4.33 -7.02
C LYS A 332 14.37 -5.78 -6.90
N MET A 333 13.91 -6.18 -5.72
CA MET A 333 13.59 -7.56 -5.33
C MET A 333 12.08 -7.86 -5.31
N PHE A 334 11.30 -7.25 -6.20
CA PHE A 334 9.83 -7.41 -6.25
C PHE A 334 9.34 -8.86 -6.47
N TYR A 335 10.20 -9.73 -7.00
CA TYR A 335 9.93 -11.16 -7.17
C TYR A 335 10.05 -11.96 -5.86
N VAL A 336 10.86 -11.50 -4.89
CA VAL A 336 11.12 -12.25 -3.64
C VAL A 336 9.84 -12.50 -2.84
N PRO A 337 8.98 -11.48 -2.56
CA PRO A 337 7.76 -11.70 -1.78
C PRO A 337 6.81 -12.76 -2.37
N LEU A 338 6.77 -12.92 -3.70
CA LEU A 338 5.98 -13.96 -4.35
C LEU A 338 6.66 -15.34 -4.31
N PHE A 339 7.98 -15.41 -4.52
CA PHE A 339 8.73 -16.68 -4.47
C PHE A 339 8.64 -17.32 -3.08
N LEU A 340 8.61 -16.53 -1.99
CA LEU A 340 8.44 -17.07 -0.64
C LEU A 340 7.07 -17.71 -0.38
N ASN A 341 6.03 -17.29 -1.11
CA ASN A 341 4.66 -17.82 -0.97
C ASN A 341 4.38 -19.02 -1.89
N THR A 342 5.31 -19.36 -2.78
CA THR A 342 5.07 -20.22 -3.95
C THR A 342 5.79 -21.55 -3.79
N SER A 343 5.07 -22.60 -3.40
CA SER A 343 5.64 -23.95 -3.27
C SER A 343 5.71 -24.66 -4.63
N LEU A 344 6.94 -24.85 -5.12
CA LEU A 344 7.25 -25.66 -6.31
C LEU A 344 6.93 -27.16 -6.14
N LYS A 345 6.58 -27.60 -4.92
CA LYS A 345 6.37 -29.02 -4.59
C LYS A 345 4.91 -29.48 -4.70
N ASN A 346 3.99 -28.55 -4.97
CA ASN A 346 2.54 -28.79 -4.90
C ASN A 346 1.83 -28.78 -6.27
N GLU A 347 2.56 -28.52 -7.37
CA GLU A 347 2.00 -28.49 -8.74
C GLU A 347 2.26 -29.83 -9.46
N THR A 348 1.47 -30.87 -9.14
CA THR A 348 1.43 -32.18 -9.84
C THR A 348 -0.01 -32.68 -9.88
#